data_AF-A0A4Q3N2N5-F1
#
_entry.id   AF-A0A4Q3N2N5-F1
#
_cell.length_a   1.000
_cell.length_b   1.000
_cell.length_c   1.000
_cell.angle_alpha   90.00
_cell.angle_beta   90.00
_cell.angle_gamma   90.00
#
_symmetry.space_group_name_H-M   'P 1'
#
loop_
_entity.id
_entity.type
_entity.pdbx_description
1 polymer ?
#
loop_
_entity_poly.entity_id
_entity_poly.type
_entity_poly.pdbx_seq_one_letter_code
_entity_poly.pdbx_strand_id
1 'polypeptide(L)'
;MTVPERISRLVDERLGGDRARLCELFGTREVFDQLRATGDAADWYRFQPATFDGEYLVELSAAQGGGFEVYQQERGLRSGVRRFRTLAEAARALFA
;
A
#
# COMPACT_ATOMS: atom_id res chain seq x y z
N MET A 1 -13.56 -4.36 4.00
CA MET A 1 -12.45 -3.46 3.65
C MET A 1 -12.96 -2.42 2.67
N THR A 2 -12.92 -1.14 3.03
CA THR A 2 -13.24 -0.05 2.10
C THR A 2 -11.96 0.36 1.41
N VAL A 3 -11.87 0.11 0.10
CA VAL A 3 -10.74 0.59 -0.72
C VAL A 3 -10.82 2.13 -0.74
N PRO A 4 -9.74 2.85 -0.40
CA PRO A 4 -9.72 4.31 -0.41
C PRO A 4 -10.28 4.87 -1.71
N GLU A 5 -10.98 6.01 -1.66
CA GLU A 5 -11.59 6.62 -2.84
C GLU A 5 -10.57 6.85 -3.95
N ARG A 6 -9.32 7.16 -3.60
CA ARG A 6 -8.24 7.34 -4.59
C ARG A 6 -7.84 6.04 -5.28
N ILE A 7 -7.72 4.93 -4.54
CA ILE A 7 -7.44 3.63 -5.14
C ILE A 7 -8.66 3.18 -5.96
N SER A 8 -9.87 3.41 -5.47
CA SER A 8 -11.11 3.13 -6.22
C SER A 8 -11.14 3.90 -7.55
N ARG A 9 -10.78 5.19 -7.53
CA ARG A 9 -10.66 6.01 -8.74
C ARG A 9 -9.62 5.49 -9.71
N LEU A 10 -8.46 5.04 -9.22
CA LEU A 10 -7.43 4.43 -10.06
C LEU A 10 -7.88 3.10 -10.66
N VAL A 11 -8.66 2.31 -9.93
CA VAL A 11 -9.31 1.10 -10.46
C VAL A 11 -10.32 1.47 -11.55
N ASP A 12 -11.12 2.50 -11.35
CA ASP A 12 -12.08 2.98 -12.36
C ASP A 12 -11.36 3.48 -13.63
N GLU A 13 -10.34 4.32 -13.46
CA GLU A 13 -9.60 4.97 -14.55
C GLU A 13 -8.69 4.01 -15.33
N ARG A 14 -7.99 3.09 -14.65
CA ARG A 14 -6.99 2.22 -15.29
C ARG A 14 -7.44 0.78 -15.53
N LEU A 15 -8.44 0.31 -14.78
CA LEU A 15 -8.91 -1.08 -14.82
C LEU A 15 -10.40 -1.20 -15.18
N GLY A 16 -11.05 -0.09 -15.55
CA GLY A 16 -12.47 -0.08 -15.94
C GLY A 16 -13.40 -0.45 -14.79
N GLY A 17 -13.00 -0.19 -13.55
CA GLY A 17 -13.78 -0.49 -12.34
C GLY A 17 -13.63 -1.92 -11.82
N ASP A 18 -12.80 -2.75 -12.46
CA ASP A 18 -12.57 -4.13 -12.03
C ASP A 18 -11.67 -4.20 -10.79
N ARG A 19 -12.29 -4.23 -9.61
CA ARG A 19 -11.61 -4.34 -8.32
C ARG A 19 -10.88 -5.68 -8.13
N ALA A 20 -11.25 -6.74 -8.84
CA ALA A 20 -10.52 -8.00 -8.75
C ALA A 20 -9.08 -7.86 -9.31
N ARG A 21 -8.88 -6.87 -10.19
CA ARG A 21 -7.60 -6.55 -10.82
C ARG A 21 -6.82 -5.48 -10.07
N LEU A 22 -7.26 -5.04 -8.89
CA LEU A 22 -6.62 -3.94 -8.14
C LEU A 22 -5.11 -4.15 -7.94
N CYS A 23 -4.66 -5.38 -7.73
CA CYS A 23 -3.23 -5.69 -7.60
C CYS A 23 -2.41 -5.38 -8.88
N GLU A 24 -3.05 -5.32 -10.05
CA GLU A 24 -2.39 -4.92 -11.31
C GLU A 24 -1.96 -3.46 -11.30
N LEU A 25 -2.63 -2.58 -10.54
CA LEU A 25 -2.17 -1.20 -10.34
C LEU A 25 -0.75 -1.15 -9.75
N PHE A 26 -0.37 -2.17 -8.98
CA PHE A 26 0.92 -2.29 -8.33
C PHE A 26 1.90 -3.20 -9.12
N GLY A 27 1.57 -3.50 -10.39
CA GLY A 27 2.50 -4.15 -11.31
C GLY A 27 3.70 -3.28 -11.69
N THR A 28 3.56 -1.95 -11.56
CA THR A 28 4.65 -0.98 -11.73
C THR A 28 4.77 -0.08 -10.50
N ARG A 29 5.90 0.62 -10.36
CA ARG A 29 6.13 1.56 -9.25
C ARG A 29 5.33 2.86 -9.38
N GLU A 30 4.83 3.18 -10.56
CA GLU A 30 4.20 4.47 -10.86
C GLU A 30 3.06 4.81 -9.90
N VAL A 31 2.09 3.89 -9.74
CA VAL A 31 0.95 4.10 -8.85
C VAL A 31 1.38 4.14 -7.39
N PHE A 32 2.31 3.26 -7.00
CA PHE A 32 2.84 3.27 -5.64
C PHE A 32 3.51 4.60 -5.31
N ASP A 33 4.40 5.11 -6.18
CA ASP A 33 5.09 6.37 -5.97
C ASP A 33 4.10 7.57 -5.97
N GLN A 34 3.05 7.53 -6.79
CA GLN A 34 1.98 8.55 -6.80
C GLN A 34 1.19 8.56 -5.48
N LEU A 35 0.77 7.39 -4.99
CA LEU A 35 0.06 7.25 -3.72
C LEU A 35 0.96 7.65 -2.54
N ARG A 36 2.25 7.28 -2.63
CA ARG A 36 3.27 7.63 -1.65
C ARG A 36 3.52 9.13 -1.55
N ALA A 37 3.58 9.82 -2.68
CA ALA A 37 3.85 11.26 -2.74
C ALA A 37 2.71 12.13 -2.21
N THR A 38 1.47 11.62 -2.23
CA THR A 38 0.30 12.40 -1.82
C THR A 38 0.01 12.35 -0.33
N GLY A 39 0.43 11.30 0.39
CA GLY A 39 0.53 11.28 1.85
C GLY A 39 -0.72 11.72 2.63
N ASP A 40 -1.92 11.39 2.15
CA ASP A 40 -3.17 11.91 2.72
C ASP A 40 -3.46 11.30 4.10
N ALA A 41 -3.50 12.14 5.14
CA ALA A 41 -3.74 11.75 6.53
C ALA A 41 -5.13 11.11 6.76
N ALA A 42 -6.09 11.26 5.84
CA ALA A 42 -7.42 10.67 5.97
C ALA A 42 -7.47 9.18 5.58
N ASP A 43 -6.49 8.66 4.85
CA ASP A 43 -6.50 7.28 4.37
C ASP A 43 -6.12 6.27 5.46
N TRP A 44 -6.88 5.18 5.58
CA TRP A 44 -6.53 4.05 6.46
C TRP A 44 -5.36 3.22 5.90
N TYR A 45 -5.01 3.41 4.63
CA TYR A 45 -3.87 2.79 3.96
C TYR A 45 -2.72 3.76 3.81
N ARG A 46 -1.51 3.30 4.11
CA ARG A 46 -0.33 4.15 4.22
C ARG A 46 0.81 3.60 3.39
N PHE A 47 1.33 4.41 2.47
CA PHE A 47 2.45 4.03 1.60
C PHE A 47 3.81 4.58 2.08
N GLN A 48 3.79 5.32 3.19
CA GLN A 48 4.96 5.78 3.93
C GLN A 48 4.75 5.54 5.43
N PRO A 49 5.83 5.31 6.21
CA PRO A 49 5.73 5.28 7.66
C PRO A 49 5.16 6.59 8.21
N ALA A 50 4.21 6.49 9.14
CA ALA A 50 3.54 7.62 9.78
C ALA A 50 3.08 7.22 11.17
N THR A 51 2.59 8.16 11.98
CA THR A 51 2.12 7.91 13.36
C THR A 51 0.65 7.52 13.45
N PHE A 52 -0.06 7.47 12.33
CA PHE A 52 -1.48 7.17 12.28
C PHE A 52 -1.74 5.67 12.42
N ASP A 53 -2.98 5.35 12.78
CA ASP A 53 -3.44 3.97 12.75
C ASP A 53 -3.81 3.58 11.32
N GLY A 54 -3.65 2.30 10.99
CA GLY A 54 -3.99 1.77 9.67
C GLY A 54 -3.08 0.67 9.17
N GLU A 55 -3.38 0.22 7.95
CA GLU A 55 -2.57 -0.75 7.22
C GLU A 55 -1.50 -0.02 6.41
N TYR A 56 -0.27 -0.51 6.49
CA TYR A 56 0.88 0.08 5.84
C TYR A 56 1.43 -0.86 4.79
N LEU A 57 1.83 -0.32 3.65
CA LEU A 57 2.72 -0.95 2.66
C LEU A 57 3.86 0.03 2.40
N VAL A 58 5.01 -0.22 3.01
CA VAL A 58 6.16 0.69 2.94
C VAL A 58 7.31 0.06 2.16
N GLU A 59 8.05 0.89 1.44
CA GLU A 59 9.32 0.50 0.85
C GLU A 59 10.42 0.50 1.91
N LEU A 60 11.22 -0.56 1.96
CA LEU A 60 12.38 -0.68 2.83
C LEU A 60 13.62 -0.12 2.12
N SER A 61 14.41 0.66 2.85
CA SER A 61 15.68 1.16 2.33
C SER A 61 16.71 0.03 2.14
N ALA A 62 17.77 0.28 1.37
CA ALA A 62 18.86 -0.67 1.18
C ALA A 62 19.52 -1.09 2.51
N ALA A 63 19.62 -0.17 3.48
CA ALA A 63 20.14 -0.46 4.82
C ALA A 63 19.23 -1.42 5.63
N GLN A 64 17.95 -1.51 5.27
CA GLN A 64 16.98 -2.42 5.87
C GLN A 64 16.82 -3.73 5.09
N GLY A 65 17.68 -3.97 4.08
CA GLY A 65 17.63 -5.14 3.21
C GLY A 65 16.83 -4.97 1.92
N GLY A 66 16.29 -3.77 1.66
CA GLY A 66 15.47 -3.48 0.49
C GLY A 66 14.10 -4.18 0.48
N GLY A 67 13.31 -3.94 -0.57
CA GLY A 67 12.00 -4.56 -0.75
C GLY A 67 10.87 -3.78 -0.08
N PHE A 68 9.86 -4.49 0.42
CA PHE A 68 8.62 -3.92 0.93
C PHE A 68 8.17 -4.60 2.21
N GLU A 69 7.46 -3.87 3.06
CA GLU A 69 6.91 -4.37 4.31
C GLU A 69 5.44 -3.98 4.43
N VAL A 70 4.60 -4.97 4.77
CA VAL A 70 3.18 -4.76 5.08
C VAL A 70 2.97 -4.99 6.57
N TYR A 71 2.27 -4.08 7.23
CA TYR A 71 1.97 -4.19 8.67
C TYR A 71 0.73 -3.40 9.05
N GLN A 72 0.09 -3.78 10.15
CA GLN A 72 -0.93 -2.97 10.81
C GLN A 72 -0.27 -2.11 11.89
N GLN A 73 -0.68 -0.86 12.02
CA GLN A 73 -0.29 0.00 13.13
C GLN A 73 -1.52 0.43 13.92
N GLU A 74 -1.45 0.27 15.25
CA GLU A 74 -2.47 0.73 16.17
C GLU A 74 -1.81 1.35 17.40
N ARG A 75 -2.15 2.61 17.70
CA ARG A 75 -1.58 3.39 18.81
C ARG A 75 -0.05 3.40 18.81
N GLY A 76 0.54 3.47 17.61
CA GLY A 76 1.99 3.44 17.40
C GLY A 76 2.66 2.07 17.53
N LEU A 77 1.91 1.00 17.84
CA LEU A 77 2.42 -0.36 17.86
C LEU A 77 2.21 -1.04 16.52
N ARG A 78 3.28 -1.66 15.99
CA ARG A 78 3.25 -2.39 14.72
C ARG A 78 2.99 -3.87 14.97
N SER A 79 2.06 -4.44 14.22
CA SER A 79 1.68 -5.85 14.29
C SER A 79 1.51 -6.45 12.89
N GLY A 80 1.47 -7.78 12.79
CA GLY A 80 1.25 -8.46 11.51
C GLY A 80 2.31 -8.17 10.44
N VAL A 81 3.54 -7.86 10.86
CA VAL A 81 4.63 -7.45 9.96
C VAL A 81 5.00 -8.60 9.02
N ARG A 82 4.88 -8.35 7.73
CA ARG A 82 5.24 -9.28 6.63
C ARG A 82 6.16 -8.55 5.67
N ARG A 83 7.23 -9.23 5.22
CA ARG A 83 8.22 -8.67 4.30
C ARG A 83 8.15 -9.35 2.95
N PHE A 84 8.31 -8.55 1.90
CA PHE A 84 8.20 -8.97 0.51
C PHE A 84 9.34 -8.40 -0.31
N ARG A 85 9.77 -9.15 -1.33
CA ARG A 85 10.85 -8.70 -2.21
C ARG A 85 10.33 -7.76 -3.29
N THR A 86 9.08 -7.94 -3.70
CA THR A 86 8.45 -7.18 -4.77
C THR A 86 7.23 -6.42 -4.29
N LEU A 87 6.94 -5.30 -4.97
CA LEU A 87 5.76 -4.48 -4.71
C LEU A 87 4.47 -5.27 -4.97
N ALA A 88 4.45 -6.08 -6.02
CA ALA A 88 3.28 -6.89 -6.39
C ALA A 88 2.92 -7.92 -5.31
N GLU A 89 3.91 -8.57 -4.70
CA GLU A 89 3.67 -9.49 -3.57
C GLU A 89 3.11 -8.75 -2.35
N ALA A 90 3.69 -7.58 -2.03
CA ALA A 90 3.22 -6.75 -0.92
C ALA A 90 1.79 -6.26 -1.12
N ALA A 91 1.46 -5.78 -2.33
CA ALA A 91 0.12 -5.32 -2.68
C ALA A 91 -0.90 -6.46 -2.59
N ARG A 92 -0.56 -7.65 -3.09
CA ARG A 92 -1.42 -8.84 -2.92
C ARG A 92 -1.67 -9.15 -1.45
N ALA A 93 -0.64 -9.10 -0.61
CA ALA A 93 -0.80 -9.38 0.81
C ALA A 93 -1.63 -8.32 1.56
N LEU A 94 -1.68 -7.10 1.05
CA LEU A 94 -2.46 -5.99 1.60
C LEU A 94 -3.93 -6.03 1.16
N PHE A 95 -4.19 -6.42 -0.10
CA PHE A 95 -5.53 -6.32 -0.70
C PHE A 95 -6.25 -7.66 -0.89
N ALA A 96 -5.62 -8.79 -0.54
CA ALA A 96 -6.25 -10.11 -0.51
C ALA A 96 -7.15 -10.28 0.72
#